data_AF-A0A0W0VZE1-F1
#
_entry.id   AF-A0A0W0VZE1-F1
#
_cell.length_a   1.000
_cell.length_b   1.000
_cell.length_c   1.000
_cell.angle_alpha   90.00
_cell.angle_beta   90.00
_cell.angle_gamma   90.00
#
_symmetry.space_group_name_H-M   'P 1'
#
loop_
_entity.id
_entity.type
_entity.pdbx_description
1 polymer ?
#
loop_
_entity_poly.entity_id
_entity_poly.type
_entity_poly.pdbx_seq_one_letter_code
_entity_poly.pdbx_strand_id
1 'polypeptide(L)'
;MQVCHGKLAPLKKIQAGDCIIYYSPTLHFKGIEKLQAFTALGIILPGDPYQVDMGNGFFPFRRNVLWANKGFDVPIHALIESLELTKNNKNWGYPFRFGLLKITEEDKRIIANAMQAYIN
;
A
#
# COMPACT_ATOMS: atom_id res chain seq x y z
N MET A 1 -8.61 -1.89 5.13
CA MET A 1 -7.46 -0.96 5.02
C MET A 1 -7.78 0.43 5.55
N GLN A 2 -6.76 1.11 6.06
CA GLN A 2 -6.78 2.52 6.49
C GLN A 2 -5.58 3.23 5.85
N VAL A 3 -5.73 4.51 5.45
CA VAL A 3 -4.64 5.32 4.88
C VAL A 3 -4.65 6.73 5.45
N CYS A 4 -3.52 7.46 5.32
CA CYS A 4 -3.38 8.87 5.66
C CYS A 4 -3.98 9.25 7.03
N HIS A 5 -3.66 8.49 8.09
CA HIS A 5 -4.17 8.68 9.45
C HIS A 5 -5.70 8.59 9.60
N GLY A 6 -6.37 7.81 8.73
CA GLY A 6 -7.82 7.60 8.82
C GLY A 6 -8.66 8.65 8.10
N LYS A 7 -8.06 9.48 7.24
CA LYS A 7 -8.79 10.49 6.45
C LYS A 7 -9.68 9.84 5.39
N LEU A 8 -10.86 10.42 5.18
CA LEU A 8 -11.82 9.98 4.15
C LEU A 8 -11.36 10.30 2.72
N ALA A 9 -10.81 11.50 2.50
CA ALA A 9 -10.55 12.02 1.16
C ALA A 9 -9.67 11.09 0.26
N PRO A 10 -8.60 10.46 0.76
CA PRO A 10 -7.84 9.49 -0.03
C PRO A 10 -8.63 8.22 -0.37
N LEU A 11 -9.48 7.74 0.55
CA LEU A 11 -10.28 6.53 0.35
C LEU A 11 -11.38 6.71 -0.71
N LYS A 12 -11.90 7.93 -0.88
CA LYS A 12 -12.87 8.25 -1.94
C LYS A 12 -12.29 8.16 -3.36
N LYS A 13 -10.96 8.20 -3.51
CA LYS A 13 -10.28 8.10 -4.81
C LYS A 13 -10.04 6.67 -5.25
N ILE A 14 -10.24 5.72 -4.35
CA ILE A 14 -10.06 4.29 -4.58
C ILE A 14 -11.44 3.73 -4.91
N GLN A 15 -11.54 2.71 -5.76
CA GLN A 15 -12.78 2.06 -6.16
C GLN A 15 -12.74 0.56 -5.87
N ALA A 16 -13.92 -0.07 -5.87
CA ALA A 16 -13.99 -1.52 -5.77
C ALA A 16 -13.30 -2.14 -7.00
N GLY A 17 -12.54 -3.22 -6.79
CA GLY A 17 -11.72 -3.84 -7.84
C GLY A 17 -10.32 -3.26 -7.99
N ASP A 18 -10.03 -2.08 -7.41
CA ASP A 18 -8.67 -1.55 -7.39
C ASP A 18 -7.75 -2.48 -6.60
N CYS A 19 -6.49 -2.60 -7.04
CA CYS A 19 -5.44 -3.25 -6.28
C CYS A 19 -4.78 -2.22 -5.35
N ILE A 20 -4.61 -2.57 -4.08
CA ILE A 20 -3.81 -1.83 -3.12
C ILE A 20 -2.55 -2.62 -2.76
N ILE A 21 -1.42 -1.92 -2.72
CA ILE A 21 -0.14 -2.46 -2.28
C ILE A 21 0.37 -1.59 -1.15
N TYR A 22 0.76 -2.21 -0.03
CA TYR A 22 1.41 -1.52 1.07
C TYR A 22 2.92 -1.55 0.94
N TYR A 23 3.52 -0.37 1.10
CA TYR A 23 4.94 -0.18 1.32
C TYR A 23 5.16 0.26 2.76
N SER A 24 6.02 -0.46 3.47
CA SER A 24 6.40 -0.16 4.85
C SER A 24 7.81 0.46 4.86
N PRO A 25 7.97 1.76 5.18
CA PRO A 25 9.29 2.39 5.24
C PRO A 25 10.12 1.88 6.42
N THR A 26 9.46 1.53 7.53
CA THR A 26 10.07 1.13 8.80
C THR A 26 9.43 -0.15 9.33
N LEU A 27 10.17 -0.88 10.16
CA LEU A 27 9.69 -2.13 10.76
C LEU A 27 8.52 -1.89 11.73
N HIS A 28 8.63 -0.83 12.53
CA HIS A 28 7.62 -0.42 13.48
C HIS A 28 7.05 0.96 13.11
N PHE A 29 5.78 1.17 13.45
CA PHE A 29 5.14 2.48 13.28
C PHE A 29 5.87 3.53 14.12
N LYS A 30 6.23 4.67 13.49
CA LYS A 30 7.08 5.73 14.06
C LYS A 30 8.50 5.28 14.49
N GLY A 31 8.90 4.06 14.14
CA GLY A 31 10.26 3.58 14.37
C GLY A 31 11.27 4.21 13.41
N ILE A 32 12.55 3.98 13.67
CA ILE A 32 13.67 4.41 12.80
C ILE A 32 14.30 3.25 12.04
N GLU A 33 14.07 2.01 12.49
CA GLU A 33 14.56 0.81 11.84
C GLU A 33 13.88 0.64 10.48
N LYS A 34 14.70 0.56 9.43
CA LYS A 34 14.24 0.52 8.04
C LYS A 34 13.73 -0.87 7.71
N LEU A 35 12.56 -0.92 7.07
CA LEU A 35 12.06 -2.11 6.39
C LEU A 35 12.11 -1.92 4.87
N GLN A 36 11.61 -0.78 4.40
CA GLN A 36 11.61 -0.36 2.99
C GLN A 36 11.19 -1.49 2.03
N ALA A 37 10.05 -2.12 2.34
CA ALA A 37 9.55 -3.28 1.62
C ALA A 37 8.07 -3.15 1.27
N PHE A 38 7.66 -3.85 0.22
CA PHE A 38 6.25 -4.14 -0.04
C PHE A 38 5.81 -5.30 0.87
N THR A 39 4.75 -5.06 1.65
CA THR A 39 4.38 -5.92 2.80
C THR A 39 2.94 -6.43 2.77
N ALA A 40 2.10 -5.90 1.88
CA ALA A 40 0.77 -6.45 1.65
C ALA A 40 0.27 -6.09 0.25
N LEU A 41 -0.57 -6.93 -0.32
CA LEU A 41 -1.27 -6.70 -1.57
C LEU A 41 -2.71 -7.21 -1.42
N GLY A 42 -3.69 -6.49 -1.96
CA GLY A 42 -5.08 -6.92 -1.93
C GLY A 42 -5.97 -6.17 -2.90
N ILE A 43 -7.18 -6.67 -3.08
CA ILE A 43 -8.21 -6.04 -3.92
C ILE A 43 -9.27 -5.39 -3.05
N ILE A 44 -9.64 -4.16 -3.40
CA ILE A 44 -10.69 -3.42 -2.69
C ILE A 44 -12.04 -4.06 -2.95
N LEU A 45 -12.75 -4.39 -1.88
CA LEU A 45 -14.09 -4.95 -1.96
C LEU A 45 -15.15 -3.84 -2.20
N PRO A 46 -16.32 -4.20 -2.76
CA PRO A 46 -17.46 -3.28 -2.86
C PRO A 46 -17.84 -2.64 -1.51
N GLY A 47 -18.43 -1.45 -1.60
CA GLY A 47 -18.90 -0.67 -0.44
C GLY A 47 -18.14 0.64 -0.24
N ASP A 48 -18.82 1.57 0.42
CA ASP A 48 -18.30 2.90 0.73
C ASP A 48 -17.28 2.87 1.88
N PRO A 49 -16.39 3.88 1.98
CA PRO A 49 -15.60 4.07 3.18
C PRO A 49 -16.49 4.21 4.42
N TYR A 50 -16.15 3.47 5.47
CA TYR A 50 -16.89 3.45 6.73
C TYR A 50 -15.97 3.80 7.90
N GLN A 51 -16.53 4.29 9.00
CA GLN A 51 -15.77 4.58 10.21
C GLN A 51 -15.83 3.41 11.18
N VAL A 52 -14.75 3.23 11.93
CA VAL A 52 -14.66 2.25 13.02
C VAL A 52 -14.24 2.97 14.28
N ASP A 53 -14.94 2.73 15.40
CA ASP A 53 -14.52 3.25 16.70
C ASP A 53 -13.26 2.50 17.17
N MET A 54 -12.16 3.23 17.35
CA MET A 54 -10.91 2.71 17.89
C MET A 54 -10.68 3.16 19.35
N GLY A 55 -11.69 3.76 19.99
CA GLY A 55 -11.63 4.34 21.32
C GLY A 55 -11.06 5.76 21.35
N ASN A 56 -11.21 6.43 22.48
CA ASN A 56 -10.64 7.77 22.74
C ASN A 56 -11.05 8.84 21.70
N GLY A 57 -12.27 8.74 21.15
CA GLY A 57 -12.76 9.68 20.14
C GLY A 57 -12.11 9.52 18.76
N PHE A 58 -11.37 8.43 18.51
CA PHE A 58 -10.72 8.19 17.22
C PHE A 58 -11.56 7.27 16.32
N PHE A 59 -12.14 7.87 15.26
CA PHE A 59 -13.01 7.20 14.29
C PHE A 59 -12.42 7.23 12.87
N PRO A 60 -11.35 6.46 12.59
CA PRO A 60 -10.75 6.45 11.27
C PRO A 60 -11.67 5.85 10.20
N PHE A 61 -11.60 6.40 8.99
CA PHE A 61 -12.23 5.78 7.82
C PHE A 61 -11.42 4.59 7.32
N ARG A 62 -12.14 3.54 6.87
CA ARG A 62 -11.60 2.29 6.34
C ARG A 62 -12.39 1.82 5.12
N ARG A 63 -11.77 0.92 4.35
CA ARG A 63 -12.43 0.11 3.31
C ARG A 63 -12.09 -1.36 3.47
N ASN A 64 -12.99 -2.24 3.05
CA ASN A 64 -12.76 -3.67 3.04
C ASN A 64 -11.80 -4.05 1.92
N VAL A 65 -10.93 -5.02 2.19
CA VAL A 65 -9.93 -5.51 1.23
C VAL A 65 -9.90 -7.02 1.32
N LEU A 66 -9.97 -7.68 0.16
CA LEU A 66 -9.60 -9.07 0.01
C LEU A 66 -8.08 -9.14 -0.12
N TRP A 67 -7.40 -9.54 0.94
CA TRP A 67 -5.95 -9.61 0.96
C TRP A 67 -5.46 -10.86 0.22
N ALA A 68 -4.40 -10.69 -0.59
CA ALA A 68 -3.74 -11.79 -1.26
C ALA A 68 -3.03 -12.69 -0.24
N ASN A 69 -2.97 -13.98 -0.55
CA ASN A 69 -1.95 -14.82 0.05
C ASN A 69 -0.62 -14.48 -0.61
N LYS A 70 0.40 -14.14 0.19
CA LYS A 70 1.73 -13.76 -0.31
C LYS A 70 2.80 -14.68 0.27
N GLY A 71 3.85 -14.93 -0.50
CA GLY A 71 5.01 -15.67 -0.02
C GLY A 71 5.90 -14.82 0.88
N PHE A 72 6.28 -13.62 0.43
CA PHE A 72 7.35 -12.83 1.07
C PHE A 72 7.05 -11.34 1.09
N ASP A 73 7.66 -10.63 2.04
CA ASP A 73 7.86 -9.17 1.92
C ASP A 73 8.99 -8.92 0.92
N VAL A 74 8.86 -7.92 0.06
CA VAL A 74 9.85 -7.64 -0.98
C VAL A 74 10.50 -6.28 -0.75
N PRO A 75 11.81 -6.23 -0.44
CA PRO A 75 12.54 -4.97 -0.35
C PRO A 75 12.44 -4.19 -1.66
N ILE A 76 12.07 -2.91 -1.60
CA ILE A 76 11.97 -2.07 -2.81
C ILE A 76 13.31 -2.00 -3.55
N HIS A 77 14.43 -2.13 -2.82
CA HIS A 77 15.78 -2.17 -3.35
C HIS A 77 16.02 -3.29 -4.38
N ALA A 78 15.28 -4.39 -4.30
CA ALA A 78 15.35 -5.46 -5.28
C ALA A 78 14.70 -5.10 -6.63
N LEU A 79 13.88 -4.03 -6.66
CA LEU A 79 13.04 -3.66 -7.81
C LEU A 79 13.31 -2.25 -8.34
N ILE A 80 14.27 -1.49 -7.79
CA ILE A 80 14.37 -0.04 -8.06
C ILE A 80 14.57 0.29 -9.54
N GLU A 81 15.26 -0.58 -10.27
CA GLU A 81 15.56 -0.37 -11.68
C GLU A 81 14.42 -0.87 -12.59
N SER A 82 13.50 -1.66 -12.04
CA SER A 82 12.41 -2.30 -12.80
C SER A 82 11.10 -1.53 -12.73
N LEU A 83 10.85 -0.77 -11.67
CA LEU A 83 9.58 -0.04 -11.49
C LEU A 83 9.64 1.33 -12.15
N GLU A 84 8.60 1.72 -12.87
CA GLU A 84 8.40 3.09 -13.36
C GLU A 84 8.40 4.11 -12.22
N LEU A 85 7.87 3.71 -11.07
CA LEU A 85 7.87 4.50 -9.85
C LEU A 85 9.28 4.95 -9.42
N THR A 86 10.32 4.15 -9.68
CA THR A 86 11.65 4.33 -9.09
C THR A 86 12.79 4.42 -10.12
N LYS A 87 12.63 3.86 -11.32
CA LYS A 87 13.67 3.82 -12.36
C LYS A 87 14.12 5.22 -12.73
N ASN A 88 15.43 5.42 -12.84
CA ASN A 88 16.06 6.70 -13.16
C ASN A 88 15.73 7.86 -12.19
N ASN A 89 15.22 7.56 -10.99
CA ASN A 89 14.86 8.57 -10.00
C ASN A 89 15.66 8.41 -8.70
N LYS A 90 16.66 9.27 -8.49
CA LYS A 90 17.47 9.29 -7.26
C LYS A 90 16.66 9.64 -6.00
N ASN A 91 15.50 10.30 -6.18
CA ASN A 91 14.58 10.70 -5.11
C ASN A 91 13.31 9.85 -5.09
N TRP A 92 13.40 8.57 -5.48
CA TRP A 92 12.28 7.63 -5.55
C TRP A 92 11.48 7.52 -4.24
N GLY A 93 12.09 7.82 -3.09
CA GLY A 93 11.41 7.80 -1.79
C GLY A 93 10.44 8.97 -1.57
N TYR A 94 10.58 10.07 -2.30
CA TYR A 94 9.81 11.29 -2.07
C TYR A 94 8.29 11.14 -2.25
N PRO A 95 7.77 10.47 -3.30
CA PRO A 95 6.32 10.28 -3.48
C PRO A 95 5.64 9.57 -2.31
N PHE A 96 6.33 8.69 -1.58
CA PHE A 96 5.75 7.94 -0.47
C PHE A 96 5.30 8.83 0.70
N ARG A 97 5.84 10.05 0.83
CA ARG A 97 5.46 11.01 1.90
C ARG A 97 3.99 11.43 1.84
N PHE A 98 3.34 11.27 0.68
CA PHE A 98 1.93 11.64 0.50
C PHE A 98 0.96 10.56 1.02
N GLY A 99 1.46 9.37 1.37
CA GLY A 99 0.71 8.29 2.01
C GLY A 99 -0.21 7.48 1.09
N LEU A 100 -0.56 8.01 -0.08
CA LEU A 100 -1.24 7.29 -1.16
C LEU A 100 -0.72 7.81 -2.50
N LEU A 101 -0.31 6.92 -3.39
CA LEU A 101 0.09 7.24 -4.75
C LEU A 101 -0.42 6.19 -5.72
N LYS A 102 -0.63 6.60 -6.97
CA LYS A 102 -0.97 5.69 -8.07
C LYS A 102 0.31 5.16 -8.69
N ILE A 103 0.34 3.86 -8.99
CA ILE A 103 1.40 3.20 -9.76
C ILE A 103 0.80 2.65 -11.07
N THR A 104 1.66 2.23 -11.99
CA THR A 104 1.22 1.64 -13.24
C THR A 104 0.81 0.18 -13.06
N GLU A 105 0.05 -0.34 -14.03
CA GLU A 105 -0.32 -1.77 -14.05
C GLU A 105 0.90 -2.68 -14.16
N GLU A 106 1.94 -2.22 -14.84
CA GLU A 106 3.21 -2.95 -14.98
C GLU A 106 3.97 -2.99 -13.65
N ASP A 107 4.08 -1.87 -12.92
CA ASP A 107 4.67 -1.85 -11.58
C ASP A 107 3.91 -2.78 -10.63
N LYS A 108 2.58 -2.75 -10.68
CA LYS A 108 1.73 -3.67 -9.92
C LYS A 108 2.07 -5.12 -10.23
N ARG A 109 2.21 -5.49 -11.51
CA ARG A 109 2.55 -6.85 -11.96
C ARG A 109 3.92 -7.29 -11.47
N ILE A 110 4.93 -6.43 -11.59
CA ILE A 110 6.30 -6.71 -11.12
C ILE A 110 6.30 -6.95 -9.61
N ILE A 111 5.66 -6.07 -8.84
CA ILE A 111 5.59 -6.18 -7.38
C ILE A 111 4.84 -7.45 -6.96
N ALA A 112 3.66 -7.72 -7.55
CA ALA A 112 2.85 -8.89 -7.22
C ALA A 112 3.61 -10.21 -7.49
N ASN A 113 4.32 -10.29 -8.62
CA ASN A 113 5.14 -11.45 -8.96
C ASN A 113 6.30 -11.63 -7.99
N ALA A 114 7.01 -10.55 -7.65
CA ALA A 114 8.11 -10.60 -6.69
C ALA A 114 7.63 -11.04 -5.30
N MET A 115 6.44 -10.58 -4.88
CA MET A 115 5.83 -10.97 -3.61
C MET A 115 5.27 -12.40 -3.61
N GLN A 116 5.18 -13.04 -4.79
CA GLN A 116 4.41 -14.26 -5.00
C GLN A 116 2.99 -14.12 -4.43
N ALA A 117 2.33 -13.00 -4.74
CA ALA A 117 1.03 -12.65 -4.21
C ALA A 117 -0.09 -13.05 -5.17
N TYR A 118 -1.02 -13.87 -4.70
CA TYR A 118 -2.18 -14.34 -5.45
C TYR A 118 -3.47 -14.13 -4.66
N ILE A 119 -4.52 -13.69 -5.37
CA ILE A 119 -5.87 -13.56 -4.83
C ILE A 119 -6.58 -14.88 -5.09
N ASN A 120 -6.99 -15.57 -4.02
CA ASN A 120 -7.82 -16.77 -4.11
C ASN A 120 -9.31 -16.41 -4.25
#